data_AF-A0AAW9CLC4-F1
#
_entry.id   AF-A0AAW9CLC4-F1
#
_cell.length_a   1.000
_cell.length_b   1.000
_cell.length_c   1.000
_cell.angle_alpha   90.00
_cell.angle_beta   90.00
_cell.angle_gamma   90.00
#
_symmetry.space_group_name_H-M   'P 1'
#
loop_
_entity.id
_entity.type
_entity.pdbx_description
1 polymer ?
#
loop_
_entity_poly.entity_id
_entity_poly.type
_entity_poly.pdbx_seq_one_letter_code
_entity_poly.pdbx_strand_id
1 'polypeptide(L)'
;MTTFNVMMPVAGMLTLPFLPLLNELVRRSDVAALPIGEGPFVDYPLRAAQWLDALRASARGEPPVQEGAAPPWQALGLRVEHVDALQLARGDWRDGVLYADHTISLGAGSHATYAFAEERIEMRAGATLGGFAYAPNVDIDNTLVHGAVVGQAVRVHGCGGFANLHGTPIVFGRVVRALGRDGTLTPRRAMSLASRLAYVPHRVLDGRYLVQRDIRLPSHTILHGTLIVDGRLTLGEGCVLIGSVKAHSVVLECDALLNGAVFARDDVLLDEASCIDGVVSAGGLLRLTGARIGAADHPVSACARDVSVVGHACVHGDLVAWRSGWYHAS
;
A
#
# COMPACT_ATOMS: atom_id res chain seq x y z
N MET A 1 10.94 -49.49 50.15
CA MET A 1 11.44 -48.94 48.87
C MET A 1 10.41 -49.24 47.79
N THR A 2 9.33 -48.45 47.68
CA THR A 2 8.28 -48.66 46.67
C THR A 2 7.46 -47.37 46.53
N THR A 3 8.06 -46.30 46.00
CA THR A 3 7.33 -45.04 45.76
C THR A 3 7.73 -44.32 44.46
N PHE A 4 8.57 -44.93 43.61
CA PHE A 4 9.14 -44.21 42.46
C PHE A 4 8.56 -44.57 41.08
N ASN A 5 7.69 -45.57 40.96
CA ASN A 5 7.25 -46.06 39.64
C ASN A 5 5.78 -45.74 39.24
N VAL A 6 5.04 -44.97 40.03
CA VAL A 6 3.64 -44.61 39.70
C VAL A 6 3.48 -43.12 39.31
N MET A 7 4.55 -42.32 39.39
CA MET A 7 4.45 -40.87 39.14
C MET A 7 4.62 -40.46 37.66
N MET A 8 5.17 -41.33 36.83
CA MET A 8 5.39 -41.09 35.39
C MET A 8 4.11 -41.12 34.51
N PRO A 9 3.12 -42.01 34.73
CA PRO A 9 1.91 -42.02 33.90
C PRO A 9 0.98 -40.84 34.17
N VAL A 10 0.94 -40.35 35.41
CA VAL A 10 0.02 -39.28 35.85
C VAL A 10 0.47 -37.92 35.30
N ALA A 11 1.78 -37.66 35.26
CA ALA A 11 2.32 -36.44 34.67
C ALA A 11 2.06 -36.35 33.15
N GLY A 12 2.11 -37.47 32.44
CA GLY A 12 1.75 -37.55 31.02
C GLY A 12 0.25 -37.29 30.76
N MET A 13 -0.63 -37.78 31.64
CA MET A 13 -2.07 -37.53 31.52
C MET A 13 -2.47 -36.08 31.88
N LEU A 14 -1.78 -35.45 32.84
CA LEU A 14 -2.04 -34.07 33.23
C LEU A 14 -1.61 -33.04 32.17
N THR A 15 -0.68 -33.39 31.28
CA THR A 15 -0.21 -32.50 30.20
C THR A 15 -1.02 -32.61 28.91
N LEU A 16 -1.84 -33.66 28.75
CA LEU A 16 -2.76 -33.85 27.61
C LEU A 16 -3.71 -32.67 27.33
N PRO A 17 -4.37 -32.03 28.32
CA PRO A 17 -5.20 -30.87 28.05
C PRO A 17 -4.40 -29.61 27.64
N PHE A 18 -3.08 -29.58 27.89
CA PHE A 18 -2.19 -28.49 27.52
C PHE A 18 -1.41 -28.75 26.21
N LEU A 19 -1.53 -29.95 25.63
CA LEU A 19 -0.95 -30.25 24.32
C LEU A 19 -1.44 -29.32 23.19
N PRO A 20 -2.71 -28.86 23.16
CA PRO A 20 -3.15 -27.84 22.20
C PRO A 20 -2.41 -26.51 22.39
N LEU A 21 -2.22 -26.06 23.64
CA LEU A 21 -1.51 -24.83 24.00
C LEU A 21 -0.01 -24.92 23.63
N LEU A 22 0.63 -26.06 23.91
CA LEU A 22 2.03 -26.32 23.51
C LEU A 22 2.17 -26.40 21.99
N ASN A 23 1.20 -27.02 21.31
CA ASN A 23 1.18 -27.08 19.85
C ASN A 23 0.91 -25.69 19.23
N GLU A 24 0.16 -24.81 19.89
CA GLU A 24 -0.05 -23.41 19.48
C GLU A 24 1.19 -22.52 19.74
N LEU A 25 1.95 -22.80 20.80
CA LEU A 25 3.25 -22.18 21.06
C LEU A 25 4.32 -22.58 20.03
N VAL A 26 4.29 -23.84 19.57
CA VAL A 26 5.23 -24.38 18.58
C VAL A 26 4.79 -24.09 17.14
N ARG A 27 3.47 -24.12 16.87
CA ARG A 27 2.83 -23.73 15.61
C ARG A 27 1.90 -22.56 15.90
N ARG A 28 2.44 -21.35 15.93
CA ARG A 28 1.63 -20.12 15.96
C ARG A 28 0.63 -20.19 14.81
N SER A 29 -0.63 -20.44 15.14
CA SER A 29 -1.71 -20.46 14.18
C SER A 29 -1.95 -19.01 13.78
N ASP A 30 -1.62 -18.64 12.55
CA ASP A 30 -1.84 -17.32 11.95
C ASP A 30 -3.33 -16.94 11.82
N VAL A 31 -4.21 -17.53 12.64
CA VAL A 31 -5.66 -17.26 12.68
C VAL A 31 -5.96 -16.03 13.55
N ALA A 32 -5.07 -15.69 14.49
CA ALA A 32 -5.18 -14.44 15.25
C ALA A 32 -4.88 -13.23 14.33
N ALA A 33 -5.64 -12.15 14.52
CA ALA A 33 -5.33 -10.87 13.91
C ALA A 33 -3.88 -10.50 14.25
N LEU A 34 -3.12 -10.05 13.24
CA LEU A 34 -1.79 -9.49 13.50
C LEU A 34 -1.96 -8.38 14.54
N PRO A 35 -1.10 -8.31 15.58
CA PRO A 35 -1.14 -7.19 16.50
C PRO A 35 -0.97 -5.92 15.67
N ILE A 36 -2.01 -5.08 15.66
CA ILE A 36 -1.91 -3.73 15.10
C ILE A 36 -0.89 -3.03 15.99
N GLY A 37 0.29 -2.72 15.44
CA GLY A 37 1.30 -2.01 16.19
C GLY A 37 0.73 -0.68 16.68
N GLU A 38 0.95 -0.34 17.95
CA GLU A 38 0.54 0.93 18.55
C GLU A 38 1.38 2.12 18.06
N GLY A 39 1.77 2.11 16.78
CA GLY A 39 2.31 3.29 16.12
C GLY A 39 1.18 4.29 15.90
N PRO A 40 1.42 5.60 16.04
CA PRO A 40 0.40 6.60 15.77
C PRO A 40 -0.06 6.43 14.31
N PHE A 41 -1.34 6.11 14.12
CA PHE A 41 -1.97 6.15 12.81
C PHE A 41 -2.02 7.62 12.38
N VAL A 42 -1.23 7.99 11.37
CA VAL A 42 -1.22 9.35 10.83
C VAL A 42 -2.05 9.36 9.56
N ASP A 43 -3.24 9.96 9.66
CA ASP A 43 -4.05 10.30 8.49
C ASP A 43 -3.40 11.50 7.78
N TYR A 44 -2.51 11.21 6.84
CA TYR A 44 -1.77 12.23 6.10
C TYR A 44 -2.67 13.19 5.31
N PRO A 45 -3.74 12.75 4.63
CA PRO A 45 -4.72 13.66 4.02
C PRO A 45 -5.34 14.65 5.02
N LEU A 46 -5.82 14.16 6.17
CA LEU A 46 -6.39 15.04 7.20
C LEU A 46 -5.35 16.02 7.74
N ARG A 47 -4.12 15.54 8.01
CA ARG A 47 -3.01 16.38 8.45
C ARG A 47 -2.63 17.44 7.43
N ALA A 48 -2.60 17.08 6.15
CA ALA A 48 -2.27 18.01 5.07
C ALA A 48 -3.27 19.16 5.02
N ALA A 49 -4.57 18.85 5.14
CA ALA A 49 -5.63 19.86 5.18
C ALA A 49 -5.48 20.80 6.38
N GLN A 50 -5.30 20.24 7.59
CA GLN A 50 -5.08 21.02 8.81
C GLN A 50 -3.86 21.95 8.70
N TRP A 51 -2.77 21.46 8.13
CA TRP A 51 -1.54 22.22 7.95
C TRP A 51 -1.66 23.31 6.88
N LEU A 52 -2.38 23.04 5.79
CA LEU A 52 -2.70 24.05 4.79
C LEU A 52 -3.56 25.17 5.38
N ASP A 53 -4.58 24.85 6.17
CA ASP A 53 -5.42 25.84 6.83
C ASP A 53 -4.61 26.72 7.81
N ALA A 54 -3.63 26.13 8.50
CA ALA A 54 -2.69 26.89 9.33
C ALA A 54 -1.80 27.84 8.52
N LEU A 55 -1.36 27.43 7.32
CA LEU A 55 -0.59 28.30 6.40
C LEU A 55 -1.45 29.44 5.86
N ARG A 56 -2.69 29.16 5.46
CA ARG A 56 -3.66 30.16 5.03
C ARG A 56 -3.94 31.20 6.10
N ALA A 57 -4.15 30.77 7.35
CA ALA A 57 -4.35 31.68 8.48
C ALA A 57 -3.11 32.56 8.70
N SER A 58 -1.91 31.96 8.68
CA SER A 58 -0.65 32.68 8.82
C SER A 58 -0.43 33.71 7.71
N ALA A 59 -0.75 33.36 6.46
CA ALA A 59 -0.65 34.26 5.30
C ALA A 59 -1.59 35.47 5.42
N ARG A 60 -2.76 35.29 6.04
CA ARG A 60 -3.72 36.38 6.32
C ARG A 60 -3.40 37.18 7.59
N GLY A 61 -2.38 36.79 8.35
CA GLY A 61 -2.08 37.39 9.65
C GLY A 61 -3.08 37.03 10.75
N GLU A 62 -3.87 35.98 10.56
CA GLU A 62 -4.84 35.48 11.53
C GLU A 62 -4.15 34.60 12.59
N PRO A 63 -4.61 34.61 13.84
CA PRO A 63 -4.10 33.70 14.86
C PRO A 63 -4.41 32.24 14.47
N PRO A 64 -3.48 31.31 14.68
CA PRO A 64 -3.70 29.91 14.32
C PRO A 64 -4.89 29.35 15.09
N VAL A 65 -5.86 28.77 14.38
CA VAL A 65 -6.96 28.02 14.98
C VAL A 65 -6.37 26.75 15.59
N GLN A 66 -6.10 26.78 16.90
CA GLN A 66 -5.51 25.66 17.64
C GLN A 66 -6.57 24.60 17.99
N GLU A 67 -7.05 23.87 16.99
CA GLU A 67 -7.75 22.59 17.20
C GLU A 67 -6.98 21.48 16.47
N GLY A 68 -5.89 20.97 17.07
CA GLY A 68 -5.11 19.88 16.50
C GLY A 68 -3.64 19.85 16.93
N ALA A 69 -2.88 18.88 16.41
CA ALA A 69 -1.44 18.85 16.65
C ALA A 69 -0.73 19.92 15.80
N ALA A 70 0.14 20.68 16.44
CA ALA A 70 0.90 21.75 15.79
C ALA A 70 1.66 21.23 14.56
N PRO A 71 1.74 22.04 13.47
CA PRO A 71 2.58 21.72 12.33
C PRO A 71 4.04 21.47 12.74
N PRO A 72 4.73 20.51 12.11
CA PRO A 72 6.07 20.11 12.53
C PRO A 72 7.08 21.27 12.44
N TRP A 73 6.90 22.17 11.46
CA TRP A 73 7.77 23.34 11.31
C TRP A 73 7.67 24.35 12.45
N GLN A 74 6.55 24.43 13.16
CA GLN A 74 6.44 25.33 14.32
C GLN A 74 7.35 24.86 15.46
N ALA A 75 7.34 23.54 15.74
CA ALA A 75 8.23 22.95 16.73
C ALA A 75 9.71 23.02 16.31
N LEU A 76 9.98 22.96 15.00
CA LEU A 76 11.32 23.07 14.42
C LEU A 76 11.80 24.51 14.20
N GLY A 77 10.94 25.51 14.43
CA GLY A 77 11.26 26.93 14.19
C GLY A 77 11.57 27.26 12.72
N LEU A 78 11.03 26.51 11.76
CA LEU A 78 11.27 26.76 10.34
C LEU A 78 10.46 27.98 9.88
N ARG A 79 11.06 28.77 8.98
CA ARG A 79 10.42 29.94 8.38
C ARG A 79 9.47 29.51 7.26
N VAL A 80 8.31 30.17 7.21
CA VAL A 80 7.36 30.04 6.11
C VAL A 80 7.67 31.12 5.07
N GLU A 81 7.92 30.70 3.84
CA GLU A 81 8.03 31.56 2.66
C GLU A 81 6.69 31.48 1.92
N HIS A 82 5.92 32.56 1.95
CA HIS A 82 4.63 32.68 1.26
C HIS A 82 4.76 33.60 0.06
N VAL A 83 4.34 33.11 -1.12
CA VAL A 83 4.36 33.83 -2.40
C VAL A 83 3.15 33.41 -3.27
N ASP A 84 2.79 34.18 -4.29
CA ASP A 84 1.72 33.78 -5.22
C ASP A 84 2.08 32.50 -6.00
N ALA A 85 3.30 32.45 -6.53
CA ALA A 85 3.86 31.30 -7.23
C ALA A 85 5.37 31.23 -7.00
N LEU A 86 5.91 30.01 -6.88
CA LEU A 86 7.32 29.78 -6.58
C LEU A 86 7.98 28.93 -7.66
N GLN A 87 9.09 29.42 -8.18
CA GLN A 87 9.97 28.67 -9.07
C GLN A 87 11.35 28.58 -8.44
N LEU A 88 11.73 27.38 -8.01
CA LEU A 88 13.11 27.11 -7.58
C LEU A 88 13.96 26.84 -8.81
N ALA A 89 15.11 27.50 -8.89
CA ALA A 89 16.08 27.29 -9.94
C ALA A 89 16.81 25.96 -9.73
N ARG A 90 17.60 25.57 -10.75
CA ARG A 90 18.36 24.33 -10.73
C ARG A 90 19.35 24.31 -9.56
N GLY A 91 19.27 23.30 -8.72
CA GLY A 91 20.17 23.13 -7.57
C GLY A 91 19.86 24.05 -6.37
N ASP A 92 18.77 24.82 -6.43
CA ASP A 92 18.37 25.66 -5.30
C ASP A 92 18.01 24.80 -4.09
N TRP A 93 18.33 25.31 -2.90
CA TRP A 93 18.11 24.62 -1.64
C TRP A 93 17.23 25.44 -0.72
N ARG A 94 16.13 24.85 -0.24
CA ARG A 94 15.19 25.46 0.70
C ARG A 94 14.85 24.51 1.86
N ASP A 95 15.37 24.84 3.04
CA ASP A 95 15.11 24.08 4.28
C ASP A 95 13.82 24.47 5.01
N GLY A 96 13.17 25.55 4.56
CA GLY A 96 11.96 26.10 5.17
C GLY A 96 10.66 25.44 4.72
N VAL A 97 9.57 26.14 4.99
CA VAL A 97 8.23 25.80 4.48
C VAL A 97 7.91 26.70 3.31
N LEU A 98 7.74 26.11 2.14
CA LEU A 98 7.32 26.81 0.94
C LEU A 98 5.79 26.74 0.87
N TYR A 99 5.12 27.88 0.83
CA TYR A 99 3.68 27.98 0.65
C TYR A 99 3.37 28.89 -0.54
N ALA A 100 2.60 28.40 -1.51
CA ALA A 100 2.19 29.18 -2.67
C ALA A 100 0.67 29.11 -2.93
N ASP A 101 0.10 30.25 -3.30
CA ASP A 101 -1.34 30.36 -3.63
C ASP A 101 -1.69 29.74 -4.99
N HIS A 102 -0.69 29.44 -5.82
CA HIS A 102 -0.87 28.74 -7.09
C HIS A 102 0.05 27.52 -7.19
N THR A 103 1.22 27.70 -7.80
CA THR A 103 2.11 26.61 -8.20
C THR A 103 3.47 26.73 -7.54
N ILE A 104 4.01 25.59 -7.11
CA ILE A 104 5.43 25.44 -6.76
C ILE A 104 6.10 24.53 -7.81
N SER A 105 7.11 25.06 -8.47
CA SER A 105 7.93 24.32 -9.44
C SER A 105 9.34 24.15 -8.90
N LEU A 106 9.69 22.91 -8.56
CA LEU A 106 11.02 22.50 -8.11
C LEU A 106 11.87 22.19 -9.36
N GLY A 107 12.82 23.07 -9.67
CA GLY A 107 13.77 22.89 -10.76
C GLY A 107 14.66 21.66 -10.59
N ALA A 108 15.38 21.30 -11.64
CA ALA A 108 16.22 20.10 -11.64
C ALA A 108 17.27 20.13 -10.51
N GLY A 109 17.40 19.06 -9.73
CA GLY A 109 18.37 19.02 -8.63
C GLY A 109 18.05 19.92 -7.43
N SER A 110 16.91 20.63 -7.44
CA SER A 110 16.52 21.48 -6.30
C SER A 110 16.06 20.66 -5.10
N HIS A 111 16.09 21.28 -3.92
CA HIS A 111 15.71 20.67 -2.65
C HIS A 111 14.65 21.51 -1.94
N ALA A 112 13.58 20.85 -1.48
CA ALA A 112 12.60 21.43 -0.58
C ALA A 112 12.29 20.46 0.57
N THR A 113 12.25 20.97 1.80
CA THR A 113 11.84 20.17 2.97
C THR A 113 10.32 20.06 3.05
N TYR A 114 9.61 21.19 2.96
CA TYR A 114 8.16 21.27 3.04
C TYR A 114 7.63 22.14 1.90
N ALA A 115 6.65 21.64 1.13
CA ALA A 115 6.04 22.37 0.02
C ALA A 115 4.51 22.25 0.02
N PHE A 116 3.82 23.38 0.04
CA PHE A 116 2.37 23.47 0.04
C PHE A 116 1.93 24.40 -1.08
N ALA A 117 1.09 23.90 -1.99
CA ALA A 117 0.53 24.72 -3.05
C ALA A 117 -0.99 24.51 -3.11
N GLU A 118 -1.73 25.58 -3.37
CA GLU A 118 -3.19 25.51 -3.50
C GLU A 118 -3.64 24.84 -4.80
N GLU A 119 -2.80 24.82 -5.85
CA GLU A 119 -3.17 24.23 -7.14
C GLU A 119 -2.28 23.06 -7.56
N ARG A 120 -0.96 23.29 -7.64
CA ARG A 120 -0.03 22.32 -8.21
C ARG A 120 1.37 22.37 -7.61
N ILE A 121 1.99 21.19 -7.49
CA ILE A 121 3.44 21.05 -7.30
C ILE A 121 4.03 20.28 -8.49
N GLU A 122 5.09 20.81 -9.09
CA GLU A 122 5.86 20.15 -10.14
C GLU A 122 7.28 19.89 -9.66
N MET A 123 7.72 18.63 -9.67
CA MET A 123 9.07 18.25 -9.30
C MET A 123 9.82 17.76 -10.54
N ARG A 124 10.87 18.47 -10.93
CA ARG A 124 11.67 18.13 -12.13
C ARG A 124 12.81 17.18 -11.80
N ALA A 125 13.38 16.56 -12.83
CA ALA A 125 14.41 15.54 -12.70
C ALA A 125 15.54 15.88 -11.71
N GLY A 126 15.80 14.96 -10.79
CA GLY A 126 16.81 15.08 -9.74
C GLY A 126 16.43 15.99 -8.57
N ALA A 127 15.24 16.61 -8.57
CA ALA A 127 14.74 17.29 -7.40
C ALA A 127 14.61 16.32 -6.21
N THR A 128 14.61 16.87 -5.00
CA THR A 128 14.48 16.09 -3.77
C THR A 128 13.46 16.73 -2.84
N LEU A 129 12.54 15.91 -2.33
CA LEU A 129 11.59 16.30 -1.28
C LEU A 129 11.94 15.59 0.02
N GLY A 130 12.26 16.37 1.04
CA GLY A 130 12.69 15.85 2.34
C GLY A 130 11.55 15.36 3.23
N GLY A 131 10.58 16.23 3.52
CA GLY A 131 9.61 16.02 4.60
C GLY A 131 8.18 15.80 4.12
N PHE A 132 7.58 16.81 3.50
CA PHE A 132 6.16 16.77 3.15
C PHE A 132 5.82 17.66 1.96
N ALA A 133 4.95 17.17 1.06
CA ALA A 133 4.39 17.98 -0.01
C ALA A 133 2.87 17.81 -0.08
N TYR A 134 2.16 18.92 -0.27
CA TYR A 134 0.73 18.91 -0.52
C TYR A 134 0.34 19.87 -1.64
N ALA A 135 -0.43 19.36 -2.60
CA ALA A 135 -1.22 20.16 -3.54
C ALA A 135 -2.31 19.29 -4.17
N PRO A 136 -3.42 19.85 -4.67
CA PRO A 136 -4.43 19.07 -5.38
C PRO A 136 -3.84 18.25 -6.54
N ASN A 137 -2.89 18.82 -7.28
CA ASN A 137 -2.17 18.12 -8.34
C ASN A 137 -0.67 18.09 -8.04
N VAL A 138 -0.08 16.90 -8.01
CA VAL A 138 1.37 16.74 -7.86
C VAL A 138 1.93 15.95 -9.03
N ASP A 139 2.86 16.54 -9.77
CA ASP A 139 3.56 15.90 -10.87
C ASP A 139 5.03 15.72 -10.49
N ILE A 140 5.48 14.47 -10.40
CA ILE A 140 6.81 14.07 -9.93
C ILE A 140 7.57 13.49 -11.11
N ASP A 141 8.70 14.08 -11.52
CA ASP A 141 9.50 13.59 -12.64
C ASP A 141 10.93 13.27 -12.18
N ASN A 142 11.33 11.99 -12.31
CA ASN A 142 12.69 11.50 -11.99
C ASN A 142 13.25 12.03 -10.66
N THR A 143 12.42 12.05 -9.61
CA THR A 143 12.67 12.72 -8.33
C THR A 143 12.78 11.70 -7.20
N LEU A 144 13.54 12.01 -6.16
CA LEU A 144 13.60 11.23 -4.93
C LEU A 144 12.75 11.88 -3.83
N VAL A 145 11.71 11.16 -3.42
CA VAL A 145 10.76 11.60 -2.39
C VAL A 145 11.03 10.80 -1.11
N HIS A 146 11.67 11.45 -0.14
CA HIS A 146 11.90 10.84 1.18
C HIS A 146 10.68 10.97 2.10
N GLY A 147 9.93 12.05 1.92
CA GLY A 147 8.78 12.41 2.71
C GLY A 147 7.46 11.80 2.24
N ALA A 148 6.36 12.40 2.69
CA ALA A 148 5.03 12.11 2.18
C ALA A 148 4.59 13.13 1.14
N VAL A 149 3.98 12.65 0.06
CA VAL A 149 3.32 13.47 -0.95
C VAL A 149 1.82 13.18 -0.88
N VAL A 150 1.04 14.23 -0.71
CA VAL A 150 -0.41 14.15 -0.63
C VAL A 150 -1.02 15.02 -1.72
N GLY A 151 -1.90 14.45 -2.52
CA GLY A 151 -2.68 15.21 -3.49
C GLY A 151 -3.98 14.52 -3.88
N GLN A 152 -4.86 15.23 -4.55
CA GLN A 152 -6.05 14.60 -5.14
C GLN A 152 -5.64 13.74 -6.34
N ALA A 153 -4.70 14.23 -7.13
CA ALA A 153 -4.04 13.48 -8.19
C ALA A 153 -2.52 13.58 -8.05
N VAL A 154 -1.85 12.43 -7.95
CA VAL A 154 -0.38 12.32 -7.94
C VAL A 154 0.04 11.59 -9.20
N ARG A 155 0.92 12.19 -10.00
CA ARG A 155 1.48 11.58 -11.21
C ARG A 155 2.97 11.43 -11.05
N VAL A 156 3.48 10.23 -11.30
CA VAL A 156 4.89 9.91 -11.23
C VAL A 156 5.37 9.56 -12.64
N HIS A 157 6.28 10.38 -13.13
CA HIS A 157 6.91 10.31 -14.43
C HIS A 157 8.40 9.97 -14.25
N GLY A 158 8.94 9.12 -15.12
CA GLY A 158 10.34 8.72 -15.06
C GLY A 158 10.74 7.93 -13.80
N CYS A 159 11.97 7.42 -13.76
CA CYS A 159 12.44 6.57 -12.67
C CYS A 159 12.73 7.38 -11.40
N GLY A 160 12.23 6.94 -10.25
CA GLY A 160 12.40 7.68 -8.99
C GLY A 160 12.15 6.82 -7.76
N GLY A 161 12.49 7.37 -6.59
CA GLY A 161 12.26 6.72 -5.31
C GLY A 161 11.19 7.45 -4.51
N PHE A 162 10.41 6.72 -3.72
CA PHE A 162 9.36 7.27 -2.86
C PHE A 162 9.21 6.47 -1.56
N ALA A 163 8.63 7.10 -0.54
CA ALA A 163 8.22 6.44 0.70
C ALA A 163 6.69 6.41 0.83
N ASN A 164 6.05 7.58 0.84
CA ASN A 164 4.61 7.69 1.08
C ASN A 164 3.96 8.55 -0.01
N LEU A 165 3.05 7.96 -0.77
CA LEU A 165 2.23 8.66 -1.75
C LEU A 165 0.75 8.49 -1.38
N HIS A 166 0.00 9.58 -1.40
CA HIS A 166 -1.42 9.59 -1.09
C HIS A 166 -2.16 10.31 -2.21
N GLY A 167 -3.12 9.63 -2.84
CA GLY A 167 -3.97 10.27 -3.84
C GLY A 167 -4.96 9.34 -4.54
N THR A 168 -5.96 9.95 -5.17
CA THR A 168 -7.08 9.26 -5.81
C THR A 168 -7.32 9.83 -7.21
N PRO A 169 -6.37 9.69 -8.16
CA PRO A 169 -5.39 8.58 -8.22
C PRO A 169 -3.91 8.95 -8.00
N ILE A 170 -3.11 7.94 -7.67
CA ILE A 170 -1.66 7.88 -7.85
C ILE A 170 -1.38 7.12 -9.16
N VAL A 171 -0.80 7.80 -10.14
CA VAL A 171 -0.56 7.25 -11.48
C VAL A 171 0.94 7.19 -11.75
N PHE A 172 1.44 6.00 -12.07
CA PHE A 172 2.82 5.79 -12.51
C PHE A 172 2.89 5.63 -14.00
N GLY A 173 3.84 6.34 -14.62
CA GLY A 173 4.06 6.32 -16.04
C GLY A 173 2.89 6.91 -16.83
N ARG A 174 2.93 6.70 -18.14
CA ARG A 174 1.80 7.02 -18.98
C ARG A 174 0.86 5.83 -18.89
N VAL A 175 -0.37 6.05 -18.44
CA VAL A 175 -1.43 5.05 -18.65
C VAL A 175 -1.55 4.93 -20.16
N VAL A 176 -0.91 3.90 -20.72
CA VAL A 176 -1.35 3.35 -21.99
C VAL A 176 -2.76 2.93 -21.64
N ARG A 177 -3.75 3.72 -22.07
CA ARG A 177 -5.13 3.24 -22.12
C ARG A 177 -4.97 1.84 -22.67
N ALA A 178 -5.35 0.82 -21.90
CA ALA A 178 -5.64 -0.48 -22.46
C ALA A 178 -6.70 -0.19 -23.53
N LEU A 179 -6.23 0.08 -24.74
CA LEU A 179 -7.00 0.22 -25.94
C LEU A 179 -7.60 -1.15 -26.11
N GLY A 180 -8.84 -1.32 -25.63
CA GLY A 180 -9.65 -2.48 -25.93
C GLY A 180 -9.02 -3.84 -25.59
N ARG A 181 -9.04 -4.22 -24.30
CA ARG A 181 -9.58 -5.56 -23.98
C ARG A 181 -11.07 -5.47 -23.68
N ASP A 182 -11.75 -4.63 -24.44
CA ASP A 182 -13.17 -4.76 -24.75
C ASP A 182 -13.21 -5.61 -26.03
N GLY A 183 -13.40 -6.92 -25.90
CA GLY A 183 -13.38 -7.80 -27.08
C GLY A 183 -12.82 -9.21 -26.87
N THR A 184 -13.21 -9.84 -25.78
CA THR A 184 -13.60 -11.25 -25.59
C THR A 184 -13.23 -11.57 -24.15
N LEU A 185 -14.12 -11.27 -23.21
CA LEU A 185 -14.07 -11.95 -21.91
C LEU A 185 -14.15 -13.44 -22.25
N THR A 186 -13.01 -14.15 -22.20
CA THR A 186 -13.04 -15.61 -22.22
C THR A 186 -14.04 -16.02 -21.14
N PRO A 187 -15.08 -16.79 -21.50
CA PRO A 187 -16.19 -17.04 -20.60
C PRO A 187 -15.64 -17.60 -19.30
N ARG A 188 -15.79 -16.82 -18.23
CA ARG A 188 -15.24 -17.23 -16.94
C ARG A 188 -16.11 -18.33 -16.38
N ARG A 189 -15.51 -19.48 -16.09
CA ARG A 189 -16.24 -20.60 -15.52
C ARG A 189 -16.41 -20.36 -14.01
N ALA A 190 -17.64 -20.20 -13.56
CA ALA A 190 -17.94 -20.24 -12.14
C ALA A 190 -17.49 -21.59 -11.58
N MET A 191 -16.68 -21.56 -10.51
CA MET A 191 -16.14 -22.73 -9.86
C MET A 191 -16.28 -22.54 -8.36
N SER A 192 -16.70 -23.57 -7.63
CA SER A 192 -16.70 -23.50 -6.17
C SER A 192 -15.29 -23.78 -5.65
N LEU A 193 -14.86 -23.05 -4.61
CA LEU A 193 -13.60 -23.34 -3.93
C LEU A 193 -13.57 -24.78 -3.40
N ALA A 194 -14.69 -25.29 -2.87
CA ALA A 194 -14.82 -26.68 -2.44
C ALA A 194 -14.51 -27.68 -3.57
N SER A 195 -15.01 -27.46 -4.79
CA SER A 195 -14.71 -28.32 -5.94
C SER A 195 -13.24 -28.23 -6.34
N ARG A 196 -12.66 -27.02 -6.33
CA ARG A 196 -11.26 -26.80 -6.65
C ARG A 196 -10.33 -27.47 -5.64
N LEU A 197 -10.72 -27.44 -4.38
CA LEU A 197 -9.95 -27.96 -3.26
C LEU A 197 -10.25 -29.42 -2.93
N ALA A 198 -11.12 -30.11 -3.67
CA ALA A 198 -11.55 -31.48 -3.38
C ALA A 198 -10.37 -32.47 -3.25
N TYR A 199 -9.30 -32.26 -4.02
CA TYR A 199 -8.08 -33.09 -4.00
C TYR A 199 -6.91 -32.42 -3.28
N VAL A 200 -7.17 -31.29 -2.61
CA VAL A 200 -6.19 -30.55 -1.83
C VAL A 200 -6.60 -30.67 -0.36
N PRO A 201 -5.74 -31.20 0.52
CA PRO A 201 -5.95 -31.14 1.97
C PRO A 201 -6.19 -29.70 2.39
N HIS A 202 -7.42 -29.44 2.84
CA HIS A 202 -7.86 -28.16 3.32
C HIS A 202 -8.79 -28.37 4.50
N ARG A 203 -8.94 -27.33 5.32
CA ARG A 203 -9.94 -27.25 6.38
C ARG A 203 -10.85 -26.08 6.09
N VAL A 204 -12.12 -26.20 6.43
CA VAL A 204 -13.06 -25.08 6.40
C VAL A 204 -13.34 -24.68 7.84
N LEU A 205 -13.05 -23.43 8.19
CA LEU A 205 -13.31 -22.85 9.51
C LEU A 205 -14.04 -21.52 9.31
N ASP A 206 -15.24 -21.37 9.86
CA ASP A 206 -16.06 -20.15 9.74
C ASP A 206 -16.21 -19.62 8.31
N GLY A 207 -16.41 -20.53 7.34
CA GLY A 207 -16.54 -20.19 5.92
C GLY A 207 -15.23 -19.80 5.22
N ARG A 208 -14.08 -19.95 5.89
CA ARG A 208 -12.74 -19.70 5.35
C ARG A 208 -12.07 -21.02 5.00
N TYR A 209 -11.39 -21.05 3.86
CA TYR A 209 -10.65 -22.23 3.41
C TYR A 209 -9.19 -22.12 3.82
N LEU A 210 -8.74 -22.99 4.71
CA LEU A 210 -7.37 -23.10 5.18
C LEU A 210 -6.64 -24.17 4.34
N VAL A 211 -5.67 -23.75 3.55
CA VAL A 211 -4.88 -24.60 2.65
C VAL A 211 -3.43 -24.62 3.12
N GLN A 212 -2.90 -25.79 3.47
CA GLN A 212 -1.56 -25.94 4.06
C GLN A 212 -0.45 -26.18 3.02
N ARG A 213 -0.56 -25.53 1.86
CA ARG A 213 0.37 -25.68 0.75
C ARG A 213 0.19 -24.54 -0.24
N ASP A 214 1.16 -24.41 -1.12
CA ASP A 214 1.02 -23.59 -2.32
C ASP A 214 -0.19 -24.04 -3.14
N ILE A 215 -0.95 -23.06 -3.62
CA ILE A 215 -2.12 -23.30 -4.45
C ILE A 215 -2.19 -22.31 -5.61
N ARG A 216 -2.48 -22.87 -6.78
CA ARG A 216 -2.82 -22.13 -7.97
C ARG A 216 -4.30 -22.25 -8.28
N LEU A 217 -4.99 -21.11 -8.34
CA LEU A 217 -6.37 -21.01 -8.83
C LEU A 217 -6.34 -21.00 -10.36
N PRO A 218 -7.24 -21.74 -11.04
CA PRO A 218 -7.18 -21.87 -12.49
C PRO A 218 -7.51 -20.56 -13.20
N SER A 219 -6.88 -20.34 -14.35
CA SER A 219 -7.16 -19.22 -15.24
C SER A 219 -8.63 -19.17 -15.65
N HIS A 220 -9.15 -17.96 -15.89
CA HIS A 220 -10.51 -17.69 -16.36
C HIS A 220 -11.61 -18.38 -15.52
N THR A 221 -11.44 -18.44 -14.20
CA THR A 221 -12.47 -18.93 -13.27
C THR A 221 -13.01 -17.81 -12.40
N ILE A 222 -14.23 -17.97 -11.88
CA ILE A 222 -14.79 -17.12 -10.82
C ILE A 222 -14.96 -17.97 -9.58
N LEU A 223 -14.34 -17.55 -8.48
CA LEU A 223 -14.31 -18.25 -7.20
C LEU A 223 -14.81 -17.29 -6.11
N HIS A 224 -15.60 -17.81 -5.18
CA HIS A 224 -16.09 -17.08 -4.02
C HIS A 224 -15.60 -17.72 -2.74
N GLY A 225 -15.06 -16.90 -1.84
CA GLY A 225 -14.71 -17.27 -0.48
C GLY A 225 -13.35 -16.74 -0.04
N THR A 226 -13.15 -16.75 1.28
CA THR A 226 -11.91 -16.30 1.91
C THR A 226 -10.89 -17.44 1.96
N LEU A 227 -9.67 -17.17 1.49
CA LEU A 227 -8.58 -18.14 1.45
C LEU A 227 -7.50 -17.79 2.48
N ILE A 228 -7.11 -18.77 3.29
CA ILE A 228 -5.93 -18.72 4.16
C ILE A 228 -4.96 -19.78 3.66
N VAL A 229 -3.86 -19.37 3.07
CA VAL A 229 -2.88 -20.25 2.42
C VAL A 229 -1.57 -20.19 3.18
N ASP A 230 -1.19 -21.29 3.82
CA ASP A 230 0.14 -21.47 4.41
C ASP A 230 1.13 -21.84 3.29
N GLY A 231 1.47 -20.83 2.48
CA GLY A 231 2.23 -20.97 1.24
C GLY A 231 1.92 -19.85 0.24
N ARG A 232 2.29 -20.08 -1.01
CA ARG A 232 2.02 -19.18 -2.14
C ARG A 232 0.63 -19.40 -2.72
N LEU A 233 -0.15 -18.33 -2.82
CA LEU A 233 -1.36 -18.29 -3.64
C LEU A 233 -1.05 -17.68 -5.01
N THR A 234 -1.43 -18.36 -6.08
CA THR A 234 -1.40 -17.79 -7.44
C THR A 234 -2.78 -17.78 -8.06
N LEU A 235 -3.27 -16.60 -8.43
CA LEU A 235 -4.45 -16.43 -9.26
C LEU A 235 -3.99 -16.50 -10.71
N GLY A 236 -4.43 -17.54 -11.44
CA GLY A 236 -4.11 -17.68 -12.85
C GLY A 236 -4.70 -16.55 -13.70
N GLU A 237 -4.20 -16.41 -14.92
CA GLU A 237 -4.66 -15.40 -15.89
C GLU A 237 -6.20 -15.24 -15.93
N GLY A 238 -6.70 -14.00 -15.81
CA GLY A 238 -8.13 -13.70 -15.90
C GLY A 238 -9.01 -14.32 -14.80
N CYS A 239 -8.41 -14.94 -13.77
CA CYS A 239 -9.12 -15.49 -12.61
C CYS A 239 -9.73 -14.37 -11.77
N VAL A 240 -10.95 -14.58 -11.28
CA VAL A 240 -11.65 -13.67 -10.37
C VAL A 240 -11.85 -14.36 -9.04
N LEU A 241 -11.29 -13.79 -7.98
CA LEU A 241 -11.56 -14.21 -6.60
C LEU A 241 -12.37 -13.13 -5.89
N ILE A 242 -13.54 -13.51 -5.39
CA ILE A 242 -14.40 -12.65 -4.56
C ILE A 242 -14.27 -13.15 -3.13
N GLY A 243 -13.48 -12.45 -2.33
CA GLY A 243 -13.14 -12.79 -0.96
C GLY A 243 -11.72 -12.36 -0.60
N SER A 244 -11.44 -12.30 0.69
CA SER A 244 -10.12 -11.89 1.20
C SER A 244 -9.12 -13.04 1.17
N VAL A 245 -7.84 -12.70 1.09
CA VAL A 245 -6.72 -13.64 1.07
C VAL A 245 -5.75 -13.32 2.21
N LYS A 246 -5.34 -14.37 2.92
CA LYS A 246 -4.13 -14.36 3.74
C LYS A 246 -3.18 -15.43 3.25
N ALA A 247 -1.94 -15.08 2.89
CA ALA A 247 -0.97 -16.04 2.39
C ALA A 247 0.47 -15.70 2.81
N HIS A 248 1.44 -16.57 2.52
CA HIS A 248 2.85 -16.19 2.58
C HIS A 248 3.21 -15.27 1.41
N SER A 249 2.89 -15.68 0.18
CA SER A 249 3.04 -14.82 -0.99
C SER A 249 1.79 -14.88 -1.86
N VAL A 250 1.48 -13.79 -2.55
CA VAL A 250 0.34 -13.71 -3.46
C VAL A 250 0.83 -13.27 -4.83
N VAL A 251 0.41 -13.99 -5.86
CA VAL A 251 0.70 -13.66 -7.27
C VAL A 251 -0.60 -13.56 -8.03
N LEU A 252 -0.84 -12.40 -8.65
CA LEU A 252 -1.92 -12.20 -9.60
C LEU A 252 -1.28 -12.11 -11.00
N GLU A 253 -1.62 -13.07 -11.85
CA GLU A 253 -1.22 -13.04 -13.25
C GLU A 253 -2.05 -12.05 -14.07
N CYS A 254 -1.71 -11.92 -15.35
CA CYS A 254 -2.37 -11.01 -16.27
C CYS A 254 -3.90 -11.08 -16.18
N ASP A 255 -4.56 -9.92 -16.11
CA ASP A 255 -6.02 -9.77 -15.96
C ASP A 255 -6.69 -10.47 -14.75
N ALA A 256 -5.92 -10.99 -13.79
CA ALA A 256 -6.49 -11.55 -12.58
C ALA A 256 -7.10 -10.44 -11.71
N LEU A 257 -8.27 -10.70 -11.15
CA LEU A 257 -9.02 -9.78 -10.30
C LEU A 257 -9.23 -10.42 -8.92
N LEU A 258 -8.90 -9.67 -7.88
CA LEU A 258 -9.22 -10.04 -6.51
C LEU A 258 -10.08 -8.92 -5.90
N ASN A 259 -11.32 -9.23 -5.56
CA ASN A 259 -12.21 -8.34 -4.81
C ASN A 259 -12.20 -8.78 -3.35
N GLY A 260 -11.49 -8.02 -2.51
CA GLY A 260 -11.22 -8.39 -1.13
C GLY A 260 -9.82 -7.96 -0.67
N ALA A 261 -9.60 -8.02 0.64
CA ALA A 261 -8.33 -7.64 1.23
C ALA A 261 -7.25 -8.71 1.02
N VAL A 262 -6.00 -8.28 0.85
CA VAL A 262 -4.83 -9.15 0.67
C VAL A 262 -3.82 -8.90 1.77
N PHE A 263 -3.53 -9.94 2.55
CA PHE A 263 -2.50 -9.95 3.57
C PHE A 263 -1.44 -10.99 3.24
N ALA A 264 -0.28 -10.57 2.78
CA ALA A 264 0.85 -11.43 2.50
C ALA A 264 1.97 -11.23 3.54
N ARG A 265 2.53 -12.34 4.03
CA ARG A 265 3.69 -12.28 4.94
C ARG A 265 4.96 -11.82 4.21
N ASP A 266 5.13 -12.24 2.98
CA ASP A 266 6.26 -11.99 2.12
C ASP A 266 5.79 -11.08 0.96
N ASP A 267 5.78 -11.58 -0.27
CA ASP A 267 5.62 -10.76 -1.46
C ASP A 267 4.19 -10.78 -2.03
N VAL A 268 3.78 -9.65 -2.61
CA VAL A 268 2.59 -9.51 -3.48
C VAL A 268 3.05 -9.06 -4.86
N LEU A 269 2.82 -9.89 -5.87
CA LEU A 269 3.24 -9.63 -7.24
C LEU A 269 2.02 -9.49 -8.13
N LEU A 270 1.84 -8.31 -8.72
CA LEU A 270 0.75 -7.99 -9.64
C LEU A 270 1.32 -7.81 -11.05
N ASP A 271 0.79 -8.62 -11.97
CA ASP A 271 1.14 -8.59 -13.39
C ASP A 271 0.20 -7.68 -14.19
N GLU A 272 0.44 -7.56 -15.49
CA GLU A 272 -0.24 -6.60 -16.38
C GLU A 272 -1.76 -6.71 -16.31
N ALA A 273 -2.44 -5.56 -16.20
CA ALA A 273 -3.90 -5.45 -16.11
C ALA A 273 -4.55 -6.20 -14.93
N SER A 274 -3.78 -6.80 -14.03
CA SER A 274 -4.32 -7.38 -12.80
C SER A 274 -4.80 -6.29 -11.85
N CYS A 275 -5.79 -6.64 -11.02
CA CYS A 275 -6.48 -5.68 -10.16
C CYS A 275 -6.76 -6.28 -8.79
N ILE A 276 -6.46 -5.50 -7.74
CA ILE A 276 -6.94 -5.77 -6.39
C ILE A 276 -7.91 -4.65 -5.99
N ASP A 277 -9.13 -5.03 -5.65
CA ASP A 277 -10.17 -4.16 -5.13
C ASP A 277 -10.35 -4.44 -3.63
N GLY A 278 -9.37 -3.97 -2.85
CA GLY A 278 -9.29 -4.16 -1.41
C GLY A 278 -7.91 -3.76 -0.86
N VAL A 279 -7.82 -3.63 0.47
CA VAL A 279 -6.57 -3.25 1.15
C VAL A 279 -5.49 -4.28 0.90
N VAL A 280 -4.26 -3.81 0.62
CA VAL A 280 -3.09 -4.67 0.40
C VAL A 280 -2.05 -4.42 1.48
N SER A 281 -1.59 -5.49 2.13
CA SER A 281 -0.49 -5.45 3.09
C SER A 281 0.50 -6.57 2.77
N ALA A 282 1.74 -6.22 2.43
CA ALA A 282 2.82 -7.16 2.16
C ALA A 282 3.97 -6.98 3.16
N GLY A 283 4.42 -8.04 3.83
CA GLY A 283 5.58 -7.94 4.73
C GLY A 283 6.93 -7.85 4.02
N GLY A 284 6.97 -8.18 2.72
CA GLY A 284 8.11 -8.10 1.80
C GLY A 284 7.87 -7.10 0.67
N LEU A 285 8.01 -7.56 -0.58
CA LEU A 285 7.90 -6.74 -1.78
C LEU A 285 6.45 -6.68 -2.30
N LEU A 286 5.94 -5.48 -2.55
CA LEU A 286 4.79 -5.25 -3.44
C LEU A 286 5.32 -4.81 -4.81
N ARG A 287 5.16 -5.68 -5.82
CA ARG A 287 5.50 -5.36 -7.20
C ARG A 287 4.25 -5.11 -8.03
N LEU A 288 4.21 -3.96 -8.71
CA LEU A 288 3.14 -3.55 -9.62
C LEU A 288 3.70 -3.47 -11.04
N THR A 289 3.27 -4.35 -11.93
CA THR A 289 3.65 -4.34 -13.35
C THR A 289 2.39 -4.16 -14.18
N GLY A 290 2.09 -2.95 -14.65
CA GLY A 290 0.85 -2.71 -15.40
C GLY A 290 -0.45 -2.88 -14.61
N ALA A 291 -0.38 -2.88 -13.27
CA ALA A 291 -1.47 -3.30 -12.40
C ALA A 291 -2.26 -2.13 -11.79
N ARG A 292 -3.44 -2.44 -11.24
CA ARG A 292 -4.27 -1.48 -10.50
C ARG A 292 -4.60 -1.95 -9.08
N ILE A 293 -4.58 -1.02 -8.13
CA ILE A 293 -5.10 -1.23 -6.78
C ILE A 293 -6.19 -0.19 -6.50
N GLY A 294 -7.37 -0.66 -6.12
CA GLY A 294 -8.56 0.15 -5.89
C GLY A 294 -9.16 0.75 -7.16
N ALA A 295 -10.17 1.58 -6.96
CA ALA A 295 -10.85 2.35 -7.99
C ALA A 295 -11.18 3.76 -7.48
N ALA A 296 -11.61 4.66 -8.36
CA ALA A 296 -11.93 6.03 -7.99
C ALA A 296 -13.12 6.12 -7.00
N ASP A 297 -14.09 5.24 -7.16
CA ASP A 297 -15.27 5.08 -6.30
C ASP A 297 -15.01 4.18 -5.08
N HIS A 298 -13.92 3.41 -5.10
CA HIS A 298 -13.49 2.55 -4.01
C HIS A 298 -11.97 2.66 -3.79
N PRO A 299 -11.48 3.77 -3.20
CA PRO A 299 -10.07 3.90 -2.90
C PRO A 299 -9.66 2.95 -1.77
N VAL A 300 -8.51 2.31 -1.93
CA VAL A 300 -7.96 1.34 -0.98
C VAL A 300 -6.47 1.60 -0.75
N SER A 301 -6.03 1.38 0.48
CA SER A 301 -4.63 1.57 0.85
C SER A 301 -3.80 0.32 0.57
N ALA A 302 -2.56 0.52 0.13
CA ALA A 302 -1.56 -0.51 -0.07
C ALA A 302 -0.28 -0.17 0.71
N CYS A 303 0.22 -1.10 1.50
CA CYS A 303 1.49 -0.96 2.18
C CYS A 303 2.38 -2.19 2.01
N ALA A 304 3.69 -1.95 1.92
CA ALA A 304 4.68 -3.00 1.84
C ALA A 304 6.01 -2.57 2.46
N ARG A 305 6.88 -3.55 2.80
CA ARG A 305 8.26 -3.23 3.20
C ARG A 305 8.97 -2.51 2.06
N ASP A 306 8.89 -3.09 0.86
CA ASP A 306 9.41 -2.48 -0.35
C ASP A 306 8.32 -2.43 -1.42
N VAL A 307 8.30 -1.36 -2.20
CA VAL A 307 7.39 -1.21 -3.34
C VAL A 307 8.22 -1.06 -4.61
N SER A 308 7.89 -1.83 -5.65
CA SER A 308 8.51 -1.71 -6.96
C SER A 308 7.44 -1.60 -8.03
N VAL A 309 7.39 -0.45 -8.70
CA VAL A 309 6.49 -0.20 -9.81
C VAL A 309 7.29 -0.29 -11.11
N VAL A 310 6.80 -1.06 -12.07
CA VAL A 310 7.46 -1.29 -13.36
C VAL A 310 6.50 -0.92 -14.48
N GLY A 311 6.94 -0.03 -15.37
CA GLY A 311 6.17 0.40 -16.53
C GLY A 311 5.05 1.37 -16.15
N HIS A 312 3.82 0.88 -16.05
CA HIS A 312 2.66 1.68 -15.67
C HIS A 312 1.93 1.05 -14.49
N ALA A 313 1.32 1.84 -13.62
CA ALA A 313 0.44 1.34 -12.56
C ALA A 313 -0.50 2.44 -12.06
N CYS A 314 -1.61 2.06 -11.44
CA CYS A 314 -2.54 2.99 -10.84
C CYS A 314 -2.94 2.52 -9.45
N VAL A 315 -2.80 3.38 -8.45
CA VAL A 315 -3.28 3.13 -7.09
C VAL A 315 -4.27 4.23 -6.74
N HIS A 316 -5.45 3.85 -6.28
CA HIS A 316 -6.44 4.79 -5.75
C HIS A 316 -6.42 4.68 -4.23
N GLY A 317 -5.79 5.64 -3.54
CA GLY A 317 -5.67 5.63 -2.09
C GLY A 317 -4.23 5.90 -1.64
N ASP A 318 -3.80 5.18 -0.61
CA ASP A 318 -2.45 5.32 -0.06
C ASP A 318 -1.53 4.26 -0.63
N LEU A 319 -0.29 4.63 -0.94
CA LEU A 319 0.78 3.72 -1.28
C LEU A 319 2.00 4.00 -0.39
N VAL A 320 2.27 3.08 0.53
CA VAL A 320 3.29 3.23 1.57
C VAL A 320 4.38 2.16 1.44
N ALA A 321 5.62 2.60 1.30
CA ALA A 321 6.82 1.78 1.31
C ALA A 321 7.61 2.05 2.59
N TRP A 322 7.63 1.08 3.52
CA TRP A 322 8.25 1.26 4.84
C TRP A 322 9.78 1.38 4.79
N ARG A 323 10.42 0.76 3.80
CA ARG A 323 11.88 0.77 3.62
C ARG A 323 12.27 1.48 2.34
N SER A 324 11.72 1.06 1.20
CA SER A 324 12.04 1.68 -0.09
C SER A 324 10.95 1.47 -1.13
N GLY A 325 10.54 2.55 -1.79
CA GLY A 325 9.69 2.54 -2.97
C GLY A 325 10.49 2.97 -4.20
N TRP A 326 10.36 2.24 -5.30
CA TRP A 326 11.01 2.56 -6.57
C TRP A 326 10.02 2.46 -7.72
N TYR A 327 10.10 3.41 -8.63
CA TYR A 327 9.44 3.35 -9.92
C TYR A 327 10.48 3.22 -11.03
N HIS A 328 10.26 2.28 -11.94
CA HIS A 328 11.06 2.01 -13.12
C HIS A 328 10.23 2.25 -14.38
N ALA A 329 10.53 3.33 -15.10
CA ALA A 329 10.01 3.56 -16.44
C ALA A 329 10.72 2.57 -17.39
N SER A 330 10.00 1.51 -17.79
CA SER A 330 10.45 0.50 -18.76
C SER A 330 10.82 1.12 -20.11
#